data_AF-A0A954FZJ1-F1
#
_entry.id   AF-A0A954FZJ1-F1
#
_cell.length_a   1.000
_cell.length_b   1.000
_cell.length_c   1.000
_cell.angle_alpha   90.00
_cell.angle_beta   90.00
_cell.angle_gamma   90.00
#
_symmetry.space_group_name_H-M   'P 1'
#
loop_
_entity.id
_entity.type
_entity.pdbx_description
1 polymer ?
#
loop_
_entity_poly.entity_id
_entity_poly.type
_entity_poly.pdbx_seq_one_letter_code
_entity_poly.pdbx_strand_id
1 'polypeptide(L)'
;MSPKPWYELSDYIDLESGRKLKSEDFNAFEGVFSERNRFNIPGPFFCSQTDNCLTGRPEAPENVMFDCDGYEFIYRQPTDLYELENVVSAANVDPFCGYGANGNDYWTLSLIRDWWNSRDNLLAEADALRKLNDNVDEWQAYLTGPAIEYLRQYAFFIEEGRLPEVRDHLPRL
;
A
#
# COMPACT_ATOMS: atom_id res chain seq x y z
N MET A 1 8.32 15.71 -16.48
CA MET A 1 7.58 14.45 -16.22
C MET A 1 6.81 14.68 -14.95
N SER A 2 5.51 14.39 -14.93
CA SER A 2 4.79 14.30 -13.65
C SER A 2 5.43 13.18 -12.83
N PRO A 3 5.66 13.37 -11.53
CA PRO A 3 6.22 12.32 -10.68
C PRO A 3 5.34 11.07 -10.72
N LYS A 4 5.96 9.88 -10.66
CA LYS A 4 5.25 8.60 -10.61
C LYS A 4 4.37 8.58 -9.35
N PRO A 5 3.06 8.30 -9.45
CA PRO A 5 2.15 8.39 -8.31
C PRO A 5 2.33 7.29 -7.25
N TRP A 6 2.99 6.18 -7.60
CA TRP A 6 3.46 5.14 -6.68
C TRP A 6 4.64 4.41 -7.29
N TYR A 7 5.42 3.69 -6.48
CA TYR A 7 6.50 2.81 -6.92
C TYR A 7 6.09 1.35 -6.79
N GLU A 8 6.76 0.50 -7.57
CA GLU A 8 6.55 -0.94 -7.63
C GLU A 8 7.85 -1.67 -7.27
N LEU A 9 7.78 -2.96 -6.93
CA LEU A 9 8.97 -3.73 -6.59
C LEU A 9 10.01 -3.76 -7.73
N SER A 10 9.58 -3.68 -9.00
CA SER A 10 10.45 -3.60 -10.17
C SER A 10 11.27 -2.31 -10.27
N ASP A 11 10.89 -1.28 -9.51
CA ASP A 11 11.63 -0.01 -9.42
C ASP A 11 12.71 -0.05 -8.34
N TYR A 12 12.72 -1.08 -7.48
CA TYR A 12 13.63 -1.15 -6.35
C TYR A 12 15.10 -1.17 -6.78
N ILE A 13 15.87 -0.33 -6.11
CA ILE A 13 17.31 -0.27 -6.15
C ILE A 13 17.76 -0.19 -4.69
N ASP A 14 18.66 -1.08 -4.30
CA ASP A 14 19.30 -1.03 -3.00
C ASP A 14 20.10 0.28 -2.90
N LEU A 15 19.73 1.18 -1.99
CA LEU A 15 20.28 2.54 -1.98
C LEU A 15 21.73 2.58 -1.49
N GLU A 16 22.17 1.58 -0.72
CA GLU A 16 23.55 1.47 -0.24
C GLU A 16 24.51 1.03 -1.35
N SER A 17 24.15 -0.04 -2.07
CA SER A 17 24.97 -0.66 -3.10
C SER A 17 24.71 -0.14 -4.52
N GLY A 18 23.59 0.56 -4.72
CA GLY A 18 23.11 0.99 -6.04
C GLY A 18 22.67 -0.18 -6.93
N ARG A 19 22.56 -1.39 -6.39
CA ARG A 19 22.23 -2.59 -7.16
C ARG A 19 20.73 -2.67 -7.39
N LYS A 20 20.35 -2.85 -8.66
CA LYS A 20 18.98 -3.25 -9.01
C LYS A 20 18.78 -4.73 -8.69
N LEU A 21 17.81 -5.02 -7.84
CA LEU A 21 17.36 -6.39 -7.54
C LEU A 21 16.16 -6.74 -8.44
N LYS A 22 15.97 -8.03 -8.68
CA LYS A 22 14.79 -8.55 -9.35
C LYS A 22 13.79 -9.04 -8.30
N SER A 23 12.52 -9.18 -8.68
CA SER A 23 11.48 -9.73 -7.80
C SER A 23 11.86 -11.09 -7.21
N GLU A 24 12.54 -11.95 -7.99
CA GLU A 24 13.04 -13.27 -7.58
C GLU A 24 14.13 -13.23 -6.47
N ASP A 25 14.73 -12.06 -6.22
CA ASP A 25 15.72 -11.88 -5.16
C ASP A 25 15.05 -11.62 -3.79
N PHE A 26 13.73 -11.40 -3.74
CA PHE A 26 12.97 -11.12 -2.51
C PHE A 26 12.16 -12.34 -2.05
N ASN A 27 12.54 -12.91 -0.91
CA ASN A 27 11.76 -13.97 -0.26
C ASN A 27 10.71 -13.44 0.74
N ALA A 28 10.62 -12.12 0.89
CA ALA A 28 9.79 -11.47 1.90
C ALA A 28 8.31 -11.27 1.48
N PHE A 29 8.01 -11.38 0.18
CA PHE A 29 6.71 -11.04 -0.38
C PHE A 29 5.86 -12.29 -0.69
N GLU A 30 5.42 -13.00 0.35
CA GLU A 30 4.59 -14.22 0.23
C GLU A 30 3.10 -14.00 0.55
N GLY A 31 2.70 -12.76 0.83
CA GLY A 31 1.34 -12.39 1.19
C GLY A 31 0.27 -12.81 0.17
N VAL A 32 -0.84 -13.32 0.67
CA VAL A 32 -1.96 -13.82 -0.12
C VAL A 32 -3.04 -12.74 -0.27
N PHE A 33 -3.27 -12.27 -1.50
CA PHE A 33 -4.20 -11.16 -1.78
C PHE A 33 -5.64 -11.40 -1.29
N SER A 34 -6.13 -12.64 -1.34
CA SER A 34 -7.46 -12.98 -0.85
C SER A 34 -7.59 -12.82 0.67
N GLU A 35 -6.47 -12.80 1.40
CA GLU A 35 -6.37 -12.60 2.84
C GLU A 35 -5.93 -11.18 3.19
N ARG A 36 -5.87 -10.26 2.23
CA ARG A 36 -5.42 -8.87 2.48
C ARG A 36 -6.22 -8.23 3.61
N ASN A 37 -5.52 -7.48 4.46
CA ASN A 37 -6.16 -6.62 5.44
C ASN A 37 -7.07 -5.61 4.72
N ARG A 38 -8.30 -5.44 5.20
CA ARG A 38 -9.29 -4.54 4.59
C ARG A 38 -8.86 -3.06 4.61
N PHE A 39 -7.97 -2.68 5.53
CA PHE A 39 -7.44 -1.32 5.63
C PHE A 39 -6.35 -1.00 4.60
N ASN A 40 -5.81 -2.02 3.90
CA ASN A 40 -4.85 -1.76 2.82
C ASN A 40 -5.48 -0.85 1.78
N ILE A 41 -4.82 0.26 1.48
CA ILE A 41 -5.19 1.07 0.32
C ILE A 41 -4.91 0.26 -0.95
N PRO A 42 -5.83 0.21 -1.93
CA PRO A 42 -5.58 -0.45 -3.19
C PRO A 42 -4.28 0.03 -3.84
N GLY A 43 -3.45 -0.90 -4.29
CA GLY A 43 -2.09 -0.62 -4.74
C GLY A 43 -1.26 -1.90 -4.94
N PRO A 44 -0.01 -1.77 -5.43
CA PRO A 44 0.88 -2.91 -5.67
C PRO A 44 1.26 -3.64 -4.38
N PHE A 45 1.47 -2.92 -3.28
CA PHE A 45 1.83 -3.49 -1.98
C PHE A 45 0.61 -3.64 -1.07
N PHE A 46 0.57 -4.71 -0.29
CA PHE A 46 -0.46 -4.95 0.72
C PHE A 46 0.09 -5.87 1.82
N CYS A 47 -0.56 -5.89 2.98
CA CYS A 47 -0.33 -6.92 4.00
C CYS A 47 -1.52 -7.87 4.09
N SER A 48 -1.26 -9.15 4.28
CA SER A 48 -2.27 -10.18 4.57
C SER A 48 -2.66 -10.15 6.04
N GLN A 49 -3.79 -10.74 6.42
CA GLN A 49 -4.22 -10.89 7.82
C GLN A 49 -3.41 -11.98 8.53
N THR A 50 -2.12 -11.73 8.68
CA THR A 50 -1.15 -12.59 9.39
C THR A 50 -0.61 -11.83 10.59
N ASP A 51 -0.23 -12.50 11.67
CA ASP A 51 0.44 -11.85 12.80
C ASP A 51 1.86 -11.43 12.39
N ASN A 52 2.07 -10.19 11.98
CA ASN A 52 3.39 -9.68 11.55
C ASN A 52 4.29 -9.28 12.74
N CYS A 53 3.92 -9.59 13.99
CA CYS A 53 4.68 -9.22 15.19
C CYS A 53 4.95 -7.70 15.37
N LEU A 54 4.18 -6.84 14.69
CA LEU A 54 4.29 -5.37 14.75
C LEU A 54 5.65 -4.82 14.26
N THR A 55 6.38 -5.55 13.41
CA THR A 55 7.73 -5.19 12.97
C THR A 55 7.77 -4.19 11.82
N GLY A 56 6.72 -4.10 11.00
CA GLY A 56 6.74 -3.34 9.76
C GLY A 56 6.64 -1.82 9.95
N ARG A 57 5.85 -1.35 10.92
CA ARG A 57 5.69 0.10 11.17
C ARG A 57 6.99 0.82 11.59
N PRO A 58 7.84 0.27 12.48
CA PRO A 58 9.15 0.85 12.77
C PRO A 58 10.03 1.07 11.53
N GLU A 59 9.91 0.20 10.52
CA GLU A 59 10.67 0.30 9.26
C GLU A 59 10.02 1.26 8.26
N ALA A 60 8.69 1.28 8.18
CA ALA A 60 7.93 2.08 7.20
C ALA A 60 6.78 2.88 7.84
N PRO A 61 7.06 3.83 8.74
CA PRO A 61 6.03 4.55 9.49
C PRO A 61 5.11 5.41 8.61
N GLU A 62 5.60 5.79 7.43
CA GLU A 62 4.92 6.59 6.43
C GLU A 62 3.94 5.80 5.53
N ASN A 63 3.99 4.46 5.62
CA ASN A 63 3.27 3.56 4.74
C ASN A 63 2.46 2.49 5.50
N VAL A 64 2.93 2.07 6.68
CA VAL A 64 2.40 0.94 7.45
C VAL A 64 1.70 1.42 8.73
N MET A 65 0.54 0.82 9.01
CA MET A 65 -0.19 0.95 10.27
C MET A 65 -0.65 -0.42 10.76
N PHE A 66 -1.10 -0.49 12.00
CA PHE A 66 -1.70 -1.68 12.61
C PHE A 66 -3.21 -1.53 12.71
N ASP A 67 -3.97 -2.59 12.43
CA ASP A 67 -5.38 -2.63 12.78
C ASP A 67 -5.59 -2.85 14.30
N CYS A 68 -6.83 -3.00 14.74
CA CYS A 68 -7.14 -3.16 16.17
C CYS A 68 -6.70 -4.52 16.76
N ASP A 69 -6.46 -5.52 15.92
CA ASP A 69 -5.97 -6.84 16.30
C ASP A 69 -4.44 -6.92 16.20
N GLY A 70 -3.78 -5.87 15.69
CA GLY A 70 -2.33 -5.78 15.54
C GLY A 70 -1.82 -6.28 14.19
N TYR A 71 -2.69 -6.55 13.23
CA TYR A 71 -2.25 -6.90 11.87
C TYR A 71 -1.82 -5.67 11.11
N GLU A 72 -0.74 -5.81 10.35
CA GLU A 72 -0.20 -4.71 9.55
C GLU A 72 -1.07 -4.45 8.31
N PHE A 73 -1.04 -3.21 7.83
CA PHE A 73 -1.61 -2.83 6.54
C PHE A 73 -0.87 -1.64 5.94
N ILE A 74 -0.83 -1.61 4.60
CA ILE A 74 -0.33 -0.48 3.82
C ILE A 74 -1.44 0.57 3.72
N TYR A 75 -1.33 1.65 4.48
CA TYR A 75 -2.31 2.74 4.43
C TYR A 75 -2.02 3.74 3.31
N ARG A 76 -0.77 3.78 2.84
CA ARG A 76 -0.27 4.64 1.76
C ARG A 76 0.81 3.92 0.97
N GLN A 77 0.66 3.84 -0.36
CA GLN A 77 1.68 3.25 -1.23
C GLN A 77 2.95 4.11 -1.28
N PRO A 78 4.14 3.52 -1.49
CA PRO A 78 5.38 4.26 -1.57
C PRO A 78 5.37 5.21 -2.78
N THR A 79 5.68 6.48 -2.54
CA THR A 79 5.64 7.57 -3.54
C THR A 79 7.02 8.03 -4.01
N ASP A 80 8.08 7.51 -3.40
CA ASP A 80 9.47 7.68 -3.81
C ASP A 80 10.31 6.44 -3.49
N LEU A 81 11.60 6.48 -3.84
CA LEU A 81 12.52 5.35 -3.64
C LEU A 81 12.84 5.09 -2.16
N TYR A 82 12.78 6.10 -1.29
CA TYR A 82 13.04 5.92 0.15
C TYR A 82 11.84 5.23 0.81
N GLU A 83 10.62 5.66 0.50
CA GLU A 83 9.41 4.97 0.96
C GLU A 83 9.35 3.54 0.41
N LEU A 84 9.78 3.30 -0.84
CA LEU A 84 9.87 1.95 -1.39
C LEU A 84 10.89 1.09 -0.62
N GLU A 85 12.07 1.63 -0.30
CA GLU A 85 13.07 0.91 0.50
C GLU A 85 12.56 0.58 1.89
N ASN A 86 11.86 1.51 2.54
CA ASN A 86 11.23 1.28 3.83
C ASN A 86 10.19 0.16 3.79
N VAL A 87 9.32 0.13 2.77
CA VAL A 87 8.32 -0.95 2.61
C VAL A 87 9.01 -2.31 2.36
N VAL A 88 10.10 -2.33 1.60
CA VAL A 88 10.91 -3.54 1.41
C VAL A 88 11.60 -3.97 2.70
N SER A 89 12.10 -3.02 3.51
CA SER A 89 12.66 -3.30 4.84
C SER A 89 11.61 -3.91 5.77
N ALA A 90 10.41 -3.31 5.80
CA ALA A 90 9.27 -3.80 6.58
C ALA A 90 8.91 -5.25 6.22
N ALA A 91 8.86 -5.57 4.91
CA ALA A 91 8.64 -6.94 4.46
C ALA A 91 9.78 -7.88 4.89
N ASN A 92 11.04 -7.45 4.81
CA ASN A 92 12.20 -8.28 5.16
C ASN A 92 12.29 -8.62 6.66
N VAL A 93 11.76 -7.77 7.54
CA VAL A 93 11.76 -8.02 8.99
C VAL A 93 10.51 -8.76 9.46
N ASP A 94 9.51 -8.95 8.59
CA ASP A 94 8.30 -9.69 8.89
C ASP A 94 8.58 -11.21 8.99
N PRO A 95 8.49 -11.81 10.18
CA PRO A 95 8.81 -13.22 10.37
C PRO A 95 7.85 -14.18 9.66
N PHE A 96 6.69 -13.71 9.20
CA PHE A 96 5.66 -14.53 8.54
C PHE A 96 5.43 -14.17 7.07
N CYS A 97 6.21 -13.24 6.51
CA CYS A 97 6.18 -12.89 5.08
C CYS A 97 4.76 -12.51 4.58
N GLY A 98 3.96 -11.86 5.42
CA GLY A 98 2.58 -11.46 5.14
C GLY A 98 2.43 -10.32 4.14
N TYR A 99 3.52 -9.63 3.80
CA TYR A 99 3.55 -8.61 2.76
C TYR A 99 3.41 -9.23 1.37
N GLY A 100 2.65 -8.60 0.49
CA GLY A 100 2.56 -8.92 -0.93
C GLY A 100 2.95 -7.72 -1.79
N ALA A 101 3.52 -7.99 -2.98
CA ALA A 101 3.92 -6.98 -3.96
C ALA A 101 3.26 -7.18 -5.34
N ASN A 102 2.30 -8.09 -5.43
CA ASN A 102 1.59 -8.49 -6.64
C ASN A 102 0.14 -7.94 -6.68
N GLY A 103 -0.17 -6.88 -5.94
CA GLY A 103 -1.52 -6.31 -5.89
C GLY A 103 -2.07 -5.90 -7.26
N ASN A 104 -1.19 -5.48 -8.18
CA ASN A 104 -1.55 -5.12 -9.56
C ASN A 104 -2.19 -6.28 -10.35
N ASP A 105 -1.89 -7.53 -9.98
CA ASP A 105 -2.44 -8.71 -10.65
C ASP A 105 -3.87 -9.04 -10.22
N TYR A 106 -4.32 -8.49 -9.09
CA TYR A 106 -5.58 -8.88 -8.44
C TYR A 106 -6.58 -7.73 -8.25
N TRP A 107 -6.11 -6.49 -8.10
CA TRP A 107 -7.02 -5.35 -8.05
C TRP A 107 -7.78 -5.21 -9.37
N THR A 108 -9.06 -4.88 -9.26
CA THR A 108 -9.93 -4.56 -10.39
C THR A 108 -10.63 -3.24 -10.12
N LEU A 109 -11.13 -2.56 -11.14
CA LEU A 109 -11.90 -1.33 -10.96
C LEU A 109 -13.10 -1.53 -10.02
N SER A 110 -13.75 -2.69 -10.06
CA SER A 110 -14.85 -3.01 -9.13
C SER A 110 -14.37 -3.08 -7.69
N LEU A 111 -13.28 -3.82 -7.43
CA LEU A 111 -12.73 -3.96 -6.08
C LEU A 111 -12.25 -2.61 -5.51
N ILE A 112 -11.68 -1.75 -6.35
CA ILE A 112 -11.24 -0.40 -5.94
C ILE A 112 -12.45 0.47 -5.57
N ARG A 113 -13.54 0.42 -6.36
CA ARG A 113 -14.80 1.12 -6.06
C ARG A 113 -15.42 0.62 -4.76
N ASP A 114 -15.50 -0.69 -4.58
CA ASP A 114 -16.07 -1.28 -3.38
C ASP A 114 -15.29 -0.87 -2.14
N TRP A 115 -13.96 -0.88 -2.22
CA TRP A 115 -13.08 -0.38 -1.16
C TRP A 115 -13.32 1.10 -0.88
N TRP A 116 -13.35 1.95 -1.92
CA TRP A 116 -13.58 3.39 -1.77
C TRP A 116 -14.93 3.72 -1.14
N ASN A 117 -15.99 3.00 -1.51
CA ASN A 117 -17.31 3.13 -0.92
C ASN A 117 -17.37 2.68 0.54
N SER A 118 -16.46 1.80 0.97
CA SER A 118 -16.35 1.37 2.36
C SER A 118 -15.54 2.33 3.25
N ARG A 119 -14.87 3.34 2.68
CA ARG A 119 -13.95 4.24 3.38
C ARG A 119 -14.54 4.89 4.62
N ASP A 120 -15.80 5.32 4.57
CA ASP A 120 -16.45 5.97 5.72
C ASP A 120 -16.62 5.00 6.91
N ASN A 121 -16.80 3.70 6.64
CA ASN A 121 -16.80 2.67 7.69
C ASN A 121 -15.40 2.45 8.27
N LEU A 122 -14.35 2.50 7.44
CA LEU A 122 -12.96 2.44 7.92
C LEU A 122 -12.67 3.64 8.84
N LEU A 123 -13.02 4.85 8.40
CA LEU A 123 -12.82 6.09 9.16
C LEU A 123 -13.56 6.09 10.51
N ALA A 124 -14.71 5.42 10.61
CA ALA A 124 -15.43 5.27 11.86
C ALA A 124 -14.66 4.45 12.92
N GLU A 125 -13.64 3.69 12.53
CA GLU A 125 -12.80 2.88 13.42
C GLU A 125 -11.51 3.60 13.86
N ALA A 126 -11.33 4.88 13.52
CA ALA A 126 -10.15 5.67 13.85
C ALA A 126 -9.77 5.61 15.33
N ASP A 127 -10.74 5.74 16.24
CA ASP A 127 -10.48 5.71 17.70
C ASP A 127 -9.93 4.35 18.17
N ALA A 128 -10.30 3.26 17.50
CA ALA A 128 -9.73 1.95 17.79
C ALA A 128 -8.27 1.86 17.33
N LEU A 129 -7.96 2.39 16.15
CA LEU A 129 -6.60 2.39 15.59
C LEU A 129 -5.61 3.21 16.44
N ARG A 130 -6.07 4.28 17.11
CA ARG A 130 -5.22 5.13 17.97
C ARG A 130 -4.54 4.40 19.12
N LYS A 131 -5.02 3.20 19.48
CA LYS A 131 -4.42 2.39 20.55
C LYS A 131 -3.03 1.87 20.18
N LEU A 132 -2.80 1.63 18.89
CA LEU A 132 -1.57 1.04 18.35
C LEU A 132 -0.82 1.97 17.39
N ASN A 133 -1.44 3.08 16.98
CA ASN A 133 -0.91 3.98 15.98
C ASN A 133 -0.94 5.44 16.46
N ASP A 134 0.15 6.17 16.24
CA ASP A 134 0.23 7.61 16.51
C ASP A 134 -0.08 8.48 15.27
N ASN A 135 -0.08 7.90 14.06
CA ASN A 135 -0.30 8.55 12.77
C ASN A 135 -1.76 8.48 12.24
N VAL A 136 -2.74 8.24 13.13
CA VAL A 136 -4.15 8.11 12.71
C VAL A 136 -4.69 9.40 12.07
N ASP A 137 -4.28 10.56 12.55
CA ASP A 137 -4.72 11.85 11.98
C ASP A 137 -4.23 12.03 10.54
N GLU A 138 -3.01 11.59 10.25
CA GLU A 138 -2.41 11.64 8.90
C GLU A 138 -3.12 10.67 7.96
N TRP A 139 -3.43 9.46 8.44
CA TRP A 139 -4.25 8.50 7.70
C TRP A 139 -5.66 9.03 7.40
N GLN A 140 -6.33 9.66 8.37
CA GLN A 140 -7.64 10.27 8.14
C GLN A 140 -7.55 11.43 7.13
N ALA A 141 -6.54 12.30 7.25
CA ALA A 141 -6.32 13.40 6.31
C ALA A 141 -6.02 12.89 4.90
N TYR A 142 -5.28 11.78 4.78
CA TYR A 142 -4.99 11.15 3.51
C TYR A 142 -6.25 10.59 2.84
N LEU A 143 -7.03 9.79 3.57
CA LEU A 143 -8.28 9.19 3.08
C LEU A 143 -9.35 10.21 2.73
N THR A 144 -9.42 11.34 3.45
CA THR A 144 -10.40 12.42 3.19
C THR A 144 -9.91 13.46 2.18
N GLY A 145 -8.66 13.35 1.72
CA GLY A 145 -8.07 14.27 0.75
C GLY A 145 -7.32 13.52 -0.37
N PRO A 146 -5.98 13.46 -0.37
CA PRO A 146 -5.19 13.01 -1.52
C PRO A 146 -5.48 11.59 -2.03
N ALA A 147 -6.01 10.68 -1.20
CA ALA A 147 -6.23 9.29 -1.58
C ALA A 147 -7.16 9.12 -2.81
N ILE A 148 -8.15 10.00 -3.00
CA ILE A 148 -9.06 9.90 -4.16
C ILE A 148 -8.29 10.05 -5.48
N GLU A 149 -7.35 10.98 -5.56
CA GLU A 149 -6.63 11.27 -6.78
C GLU A 149 -5.64 10.14 -7.10
N TYR A 150 -4.95 9.64 -6.07
CA TYR A 150 -4.14 8.43 -6.16
C TYR A 150 -4.95 7.23 -6.69
N LEU A 151 -6.10 6.92 -6.06
CA LEU A 151 -6.91 5.76 -6.42
C LEU A 151 -7.51 5.87 -7.82
N ARG A 152 -7.86 7.08 -8.27
CA ARG A 152 -8.35 7.29 -9.64
C ARG A 152 -7.26 7.06 -10.68
N GLN A 153 -6.03 7.46 -10.40
CA GLN A 153 -4.89 7.16 -11.25
C GLN A 153 -4.54 5.66 -11.22
N TYR A 154 -4.59 5.02 -10.06
CA TYR A 154 -4.38 3.59 -9.91
C TYR A 154 -5.45 2.76 -10.64
N ALA A 155 -6.72 3.13 -10.49
CA ALA A 155 -7.83 2.49 -11.18
C ALA A 155 -7.73 2.62 -12.71
N PHE A 156 -7.27 3.78 -13.21
CA PHE A 156 -6.97 3.94 -14.64
C PHE A 156 -5.85 3.00 -15.08
N PHE A 157 -4.76 2.92 -14.31
CA PHE A 157 -3.64 2.04 -14.61
C PHE A 157 -4.05 0.55 -14.66
N ILE A 158 -4.91 0.10 -13.75
CA ILE A 158 -5.41 -1.28 -13.73
C ILE A 158 -6.21 -1.60 -15.01
N GLU A 159 -7.05 -0.68 -15.49
CA GLU A 159 -7.86 -0.92 -16.69
C GLU A 159 -7.06 -0.79 -18.00
N GLU A 160 -6.12 0.17 -18.06
CA GLU A 160 -5.45 0.56 -19.30
C GLU A 160 -4.01 0.03 -19.43
N GLY A 161 -3.43 -0.51 -18.35
CA GLY A 161 -2.06 -1.01 -18.30
C GLY A 161 -0.98 0.09 -18.43
N ARG A 162 -1.35 1.37 -18.26
CA ARG A 162 -0.44 2.53 -18.34
C ARG A 162 -0.87 3.63 -17.38
N LEU A 163 0.07 4.48 -17.00
CA LEU A 163 -0.26 5.68 -16.23
C LEU A 163 -1.08 6.67 -17.08
N PRO A 164 -1.97 7.45 -16.44
CA PRO A 164 -2.75 8.47 -17.14
C PRO A 164 -1.89 9.67 -17.56
N GLU A 165 -2.21 10.23 -18.73
CA GLU A 165 -1.74 11.52 -19.22
C GLU A 165 -2.75 12.62 -18.89
N VAL A 166 -2.34 13.89 -19.02
CA VAL A 166 -3.17 15.07 -18.70
C VAL A 166 -4.54 15.10 -19.42
N ARG A 167 -4.62 14.46 -20.60
CA ARG A 167 -5.84 14.41 -21.43
C ARG A 167 -6.75 13.22 -21.12
N ASP A 168 -6.29 12.26 -20.33
CA ASP A 168 -7.06 11.06 -20.03
C ASP A 168 -8.20 11.35 -19.04
N HIS A 169 -9.31 10.65 -19.20
CA HIS A 169 -10.43 10.73 -18.28
C HIS A 169 -10.29 9.65 -17.20
N LEU A 170 -10.00 10.07 -15.97
CA LEU A 170 -9.86 9.12 -14.87
C LEU A 170 -11.22 8.55 -14.43
N PRO A 171 -11.30 7.25 -14.09
CA PRO A 171 -12.51 6.62 -13.57
C PRO A 171 -13.11 7.37 -12.39
N ARG A 172 -14.43 7.25 -12.23
CA ARG A 172 -15.12 7.64 -11.00
C ARG A 172 -15.10 6.47 -10.02
N LEU A 173 -14.85 6.81 -8.75
CA LEU A 173 -14.85 5.91 -7.61
C LEU A 173 -16.03 6.22 -6.71
#